data_AF-A0A0S7ZD44-F1
#
_entry.id   AF-A0A0S7ZD44-F1
#
_cell.length_a   1.000
_cell.length_b   1.000
_cell.length_c   1.000
_cell.angle_alpha   90.00
_cell.angle_beta   90.00
_cell.angle_gamma   90.00
#
_symmetry.space_group_name_H-M   'P 1'
#
loop_
_entity.id
_entity.type
_entity.pdbx_description
1 polymer ?
#
loop_
_entity_poly.entity_id
_entity_poly.type
_entity_poly.pdbx_seq_one_letter_code
_entity_poly.pdbx_strand_id
1 'polypeptide(L)'
;MEPFPSGYREDLFQRAEKFLCFEDFIQHALGLKPHIAWSLAGRTMMFNVKSHFWEPEILQSVGLSPSKLATPVPSGMVVGRISPVIARGLGFSGDVIVVSGGHDQPMGELGAGVIDPGMAMYATGTSECINPAFQEPVMSEALMWNNLCTYDYTISGMYTTVSFSLTGGNILRWFRDEWGRIEVPGAIFGLRLATKREQVLRSLLEGVAFEMKLNLEILAQSGIHIDELRPIGGGGQRALLGYSSRPMSSTSP
;
A
#
# COMPACT_ATOMS: atom_id res chain seq x y z
N MET A 1 -34.52 0.13 -2.18
CA MET A 1 -33.49 -0.12 -1.15
C MET A 1 -33.29 -1.62 -1.11
N GLU A 2 -32.16 -2.11 -1.62
CA GLU A 2 -31.78 -3.50 -1.36
C GLU A 2 -31.59 -3.69 0.16
N PRO A 3 -31.98 -4.84 0.71
CA PRO A 3 -31.76 -5.12 2.12
C PRO A 3 -30.27 -5.11 2.43
N PHE A 4 -29.89 -4.47 3.53
CA PHE A 4 -28.51 -4.49 4.01
C PHE A 4 -28.01 -5.93 4.17
N PRO A 5 -26.73 -6.21 3.87
CA PRO A 5 -26.18 -7.56 3.94
C PRO A 5 -26.34 -8.18 5.34
N SER A 6 -26.41 -9.51 5.39
CA SER A 6 -26.49 -10.27 6.64
C SER A 6 -25.36 -9.87 7.59
N GLY A 7 -25.70 -9.43 8.80
CA GLY A 7 -24.74 -8.95 9.80
C GLY A 7 -24.74 -7.44 10.03
N TYR A 8 -25.48 -6.67 9.23
CA TYR A 8 -25.69 -5.25 9.51
C TYR A 8 -26.38 -5.01 10.87
N ARG A 9 -25.82 -4.10 11.66
CA ARG A 9 -26.28 -3.76 13.01
C ARG A 9 -26.56 -2.26 13.11
N GLU A 10 -27.74 -1.88 12.62
CA GLU A 10 -28.24 -0.49 12.66
C GLU A 10 -28.15 0.11 14.07
N ASP A 11 -28.51 -0.67 15.10
CA ASP A 11 -28.48 -0.23 16.49
C ASP A 11 -27.08 0.18 16.95
N LEU A 12 -26.05 -0.59 16.55
CA LEU A 12 -24.66 -0.29 16.86
C LEU A 12 -24.16 0.88 16.02
N PHE A 13 -24.52 0.93 14.74
CA PHE A 13 -24.12 2.00 13.83
C PHE A 13 -24.62 3.38 14.32
N GLN A 14 -25.88 3.47 14.74
CA GLN A 14 -26.47 4.70 15.26
C GLN A 14 -25.82 5.12 16.58
N ARG A 15 -25.58 4.17 17.48
CA ARG A 15 -24.97 4.42 18.80
C ARG A 15 -23.47 4.66 18.77
N ALA A 16 -22.77 4.26 17.71
CA ALA A 16 -21.34 4.47 17.58
C ALA A 16 -21.04 5.98 17.61
N GLU A 17 -20.23 6.39 18.59
CA GLU A 17 -19.79 7.77 18.73
C GLU A 17 -18.74 8.13 17.68
N LYS A 18 -17.82 7.18 17.42
CA LYS A 18 -16.72 7.33 16.47
C LYS A 18 -16.50 6.08 15.62
N PHE A 19 -16.08 6.28 14.38
CA PHE A 19 -15.49 5.27 13.50
C PHE A 19 -14.05 5.67 13.24
N LEU A 20 -13.10 4.89 13.77
CA LEU A 20 -11.68 5.21 13.77
C LEU A 20 -10.89 4.09 13.09
N CYS A 21 -9.82 4.46 12.37
CA CYS A 21 -8.78 3.52 11.96
C CYS A 21 -7.80 3.30 13.13
N PHE A 22 -6.76 2.48 12.92
CA PHE A 22 -5.82 2.13 13.99
C PHE A 22 -5.05 3.35 14.53
N GLU A 23 -4.63 4.26 13.67
CA GLU A 23 -3.85 5.45 14.07
C GLU A 23 -4.65 6.33 15.05
N ASP A 24 -5.84 6.74 14.63
CA ASP A 24 -6.74 7.61 15.36
C ASP A 24 -7.41 6.92 16.55
N PHE A 25 -7.61 5.59 16.50
CA PHE A 25 -8.00 4.81 17.67
C PHE A 25 -6.92 4.83 18.76
N ILE A 26 -5.64 4.66 18.40
CA ILE A 26 -4.54 4.73 19.37
C ILE A 26 -4.48 6.13 20.00
N GLN A 27 -4.62 7.19 19.20
CA GLN A 27 -4.68 8.56 19.73
C GLN A 27 -5.83 8.74 20.72
N HIS A 28 -7.02 8.24 20.38
CA HIS A 28 -8.18 8.28 21.26
C HIS A 28 -7.95 7.51 22.57
N ALA A 29 -7.37 6.30 22.49
CA ALA A 29 -7.03 5.48 23.64
C ALA A 29 -5.98 6.13 24.55
N LEU A 30 -5.10 6.97 23.99
CA LEU A 30 -4.13 7.79 24.72
C LEU A 30 -4.74 9.07 25.34
N GLY A 31 -6.06 9.25 25.24
CA GLY A 31 -6.79 10.40 25.79
C GLY A 31 -6.67 11.67 24.93
N LEU A 32 -6.25 11.54 23.67
CA LEU A 32 -6.18 12.65 22.74
C LEU A 32 -7.43 12.74 21.86
N LYS A 33 -7.66 13.93 21.29
CA LYS A 33 -8.65 14.06 20.22
C LYS A 33 -8.13 13.29 18.99
N PRO A 34 -8.93 12.40 18.38
CA PRO A 34 -8.48 11.58 17.26
C PRO A 34 -8.28 12.42 16.00
N HIS A 35 -7.10 12.31 15.41
CA HIS A 35 -6.73 12.83 14.10
C HIS A 35 -6.24 11.68 13.22
N ILE A 36 -6.52 11.76 11.92
CA ILE A 36 -6.13 10.74 10.95
C ILE A 36 -5.24 11.39 9.89
N ALA A 37 -4.11 10.78 9.57
CA ALA A 37 -3.25 11.27 8.52
C ALA A 37 -3.94 11.21 7.15
N TRP A 38 -3.71 12.19 6.27
CA TRP A 38 -4.32 12.21 4.92
C TRP A 38 -4.05 10.93 4.13
N SER A 39 -2.85 10.38 4.23
CA SER A 39 -2.49 9.11 3.58
C SER A 39 -3.35 7.92 4.06
N LEU A 40 -3.75 7.90 5.33
CA LEU A 40 -4.65 6.88 5.88
C LEU A 40 -6.12 7.20 5.59
N ALA A 41 -6.51 8.49 5.68
CA ALA A 41 -7.85 8.95 5.35
C ALA A 41 -8.23 8.62 3.90
N GLY A 42 -7.29 8.78 2.96
CA GLY A 42 -7.46 8.39 1.55
C GLY A 42 -7.79 6.90 1.33
N ARG A 43 -7.53 6.03 2.31
CA ARG A 43 -7.85 4.59 2.25
C ARG A 43 -9.26 4.25 2.74
N THR A 44 -10.01 5.24 3.22
CA THR A 44 -11.38 5.03 3.72
C THR A 44 -12.45 5.11 2.65
N MET A 45 -12.09 5.58 1.44
CA MET A 45 -13.01 5.94 0.35
C MET A 45 -13.98 7.09 0.67
N MET A 46 -13.90 7.69 1.86
CA MET A 46 -14.76 8.81 2.30
C MET A 46 -14.04 10.16 2.25
N PHE A 47 -12.75 10.17 1.92
CA PHE A 47 -11.88 11.35 1.96
C PHE A 47 -11.58 11.84 0.55
N ASN A 48 -11.67 13.16 0.36
CA ASN A 48 -11.29 13.79 -0.90
C ASN A 48 -9.81 14.19 -0.87
N VAL A 49 -8.98 13.45 -1.58
CA VAL A 49 -7.51 13.61 -1.63
C VAL A 49 -7.05 14.89 -2.35
N LYS A 50 -7.96 15.67 -2.94
CA LYS A 50 -7.64 16.98 -3.54
C LYS A 50 -7.94 18.13 -2.59
N SER A 51 -9.09 18.07 -1.90
CA SER A 51 -9.51 19.13 -0.98
C SER A 51 -9.03 18.88 0.45
N HIS A 52 -8.63 17.66 0.77
CA HIS A 52 -8.27 17.17 2.11
C HIS A 52 -9.38 17.30 3.15
N PHE A 53 -10.64 17.15 2.71
CA PHE A 53 -11.80 17.06 3.58
C PHE A 53 -12.54 15.73 3.38
N TRP A 54 -13.33 15.35 4.39
CA TRP A 54 -14.31 14.29 4.21
C TRP A 54 -15.36 14.69 3.17
N GLU A 55 -15.67 13.79 2.24
CA GLU A 55 -16.56 14.03 1.11
C GLU A 55 -18.04 13.94 1.54
N PRO A 56 -18.79 15.06 1.59
CA PRO A 56 -20.14 15.06 2.16
C PRO A 56 -21.12 14.16 1.42
N GLU A 57 -21.01 14.05 0.09
CA GLU A 57 -21.91 13.21 -0.72
C GLU A 57 -21.74 11.72 -0.37
N ILE A 58 -20.49 11.26 -0.25
CA ILE A 58 -20.19 9.88 0.13
C ILE A 58 -20.68 9.61 1.55
N LEU A 59 -20.37 10.50 2.49
CA LEU A 59 -20.80 10.35 3.88
C LEU A 59 -22.33 10.31 4.02
N GLN A 60 -23.04 11.18 3.30
CA GLN A 60 -24.50 11.20 3.29
C GLN A 60 -25.07 9.89 2.72
N SER A 61 -24.46 9.35 1.65
CA SER A 61 -24.91 8.10 1.02
C SER A 61 -24.83 6.88 1.96
N VAL A 62 -23.89 6.91 2.92
CA VAL A 62 -23.70 5.84 3.92
C VAL A 62 -24.26 6.21 5.30
N GLY A 63 -24.96 7.34 5.43
CA GLY A 63 -25.58 7.77 6.69
C GLY A 63 -24.57 8.16 7.79
N LEU A 64 -23.35 8.58 7.43
CA LEU A 64 -22.33 9.03 8.37
C LEU A 64 -22.26 10.55 8.45
N SER A 65 -22.01 11.06 9.66
CA SER A 65 -21.65 12.45 9.89
C SER A 65 -20.14 12.59 10.00
N PRO A 66 -19.51 13.65 9.44
CA PRO A 66 -18.08 13.93 9.65
C PRO A 66 -17.70 14.01 11.13
N SER A 67 -18.63 14.40 12.01
CA SER A 67 -18.40 14.46 13.46
C SER A 67 -18.14 13.10 14.10
N LYS A 68 -18.55 11.99 13.46
CA LYS A 68 -18.25 10.62 13.89
C LYS A 68 -16.88 10.13 13.42
N LEU A 69 -16.14 10.91 12.63
CA LEU A 69 -14.80 10.54 12.15
C LEU A 69 -13.71 11.31 12.91
N ALA A 70 -12.47 10.88 12.72
CA ALA A 70 -11.29 11.65 13.13
C ALA A 70 -11.11 12.90 12.25
N THR A 71 -10.37 13.89 12.76
CA THR A 71 -10.03 15.09 11.97
C THR A 71 -8.84 14.79 11.04
N PRO A 72 -8.97 14.94 9.71
CA PRO A 72 -7.86 14.70 8.79
C PRO A 72 -6.76 15.74 8.96
N VAL A 73 -5.50 15.30 8.97
CA VAL A 73 -4.31 16.13 9.10
C VAL A 73 -3.18 15.63 8.19
N PRO A 74 -2.20 16.47 7.80
CA PRO A 74 -0.99 15.97 7.16
C PRO A 74 -0.28 14.95 8.05
N SER A 75 0.43 14.00 7.43
CA SER A 75 1.37 13.13 8.16
C SER A 75 2.48 13.98 8.81
N GLY A 76 2.97 13.57 9.98
CA GLY A 76 4.04 14.30 10.69
C GLY A 76 3.58 15.51 11.51
N MET A 77 2.27 15.78 11.60
CA MET A 77 1.72 16.85 12.44
C MET A 77 1.67 16.43 13.91
N VAL A 78 2.06 17.30 14.84
CA VAL A 78 1.87 17.06 16.28
C VAL A 78 0.36 17.12 16.59
N VAL A 79 -0.22 15.98 16.98
CA VAL A 79 -1.67 15.84 17.26
C VAL A 79 -2.01 16.04 18.73
N GLY A 80 -1.01 16.01 19.62
CA GLY A 80 -1.21 16.30 21.04
C GLY A 80 -0.05 15.89 21.93
N ARG A 81 -0.25 16.07 23.23
CA ARG A 81 0.64 15.60 24.30
C ARG A 81 -0.16 14.69 25.23
N ILE A 82 0.37 13.50 25.49
CA ILE A 82 -0.28 12.58 26.42
C ILE A 82 0.00 13.01 27.86
N SER A 83 -0.92 12.66 28.77
CA SER A 83 -0.74 13.02 30.17
C SER A 83 0.51 12.36 30.78
N PRO A 84 1.16 12.98 31.78
CA PRO A 84 2.28 12.37 32.48
C PRO A 84 1.96 11.01 33.12
N VAL A 85 0.70 10.78 33.48
CA VAL A 85 0.24 9.49 34.03
C VAL A 85 0.29 8.41 32.96
N ILE A 86 -0.25 8.67 31.76
CA ILE A 86 -0.22 7.74 30.63
C ILE A 86 1.23 7.53 30.17
N ALA A 87 2.01 8.61 30.03
CA ALA A 87 3.41 8.54 29.61
C ALA A 87 4.24 7.62 30.53
N ARG A 88 4.13 7.79 31.85
CA ARG A 88 4.80 6.91 32.82
C ARG A 88 4.29 5.47 32.76
N GLY A 89 2.98 5.28 32.57
CA GLY A 89 2.39 3.94 32.40
C GLY A 89 2.93 3.19 31.18
N LEU A 90 3.36 3.91 30.14
CA LEU A 90 4.01 3.37 28.94
C LEU A 90 5.54 3.28 29.04
N GLY A 91 6.13 3.68 30.18
CA GLY A 91 7.57 3.62 30.42
C GLY A 91 8.36 4.83 29.89
N PHE A 92 7.70 5.91 29.47
CA PHE A 92 8.39 7.12 29.05
C PHE A 92 8.72 8.04 30.23
N SER A 93 9.90 8.67 30.17
CA SER A 93 10.30 9.75 31.08
C SER A 93 10.22 11.10 30.36
N GLY A 94 9.37 12.01 30.86
CA GLY A 94 9.25 13.38 30.36
C GLY A 94 7.98 13.67 29.57
N ASP A 95 8.00 14.79 28.83
CA ASP A 95 6.89 15.23 28.00
C ASP A 95 6.84 14.42 26.70
N VAL A 96 5.74 13.68 26.50
CA VAL A 96 5.55 12.84 25.31
C VAL A 96 4.52 13.48 24.38
N ILE A 97 4.98 13.85 23.19
CA ILE A 97 4.12 14.25 22.09
C ILE A 97 3.67 13.03 21.28
N VAL A 98 2.51 13.13 20.67
CA VAL A 98 2.04 12.19 19.65
C VAL A 98 2.00 12.95 18.32
N VAL A 99 2.49 12.30 17.28
CA VAL A 99 2.59 12.83 15.93
C VAL A 99 1.73 11.96 15.02
N SER A 100 1.03 12.55 14.06
CA SER A 100 0.28 11.81 13.06
C SER A 100 1.24 10.93 12.25
N GLY A 101 0.84 9.68 12.10
CA GLY A 101 1.46 8.71 11.23
C GLY A 101 0.86 8.81 9.83
N GLY A 102 0.36 7.68 9.33
CA GLY A 102 -0.01 7.51 7.94
C GLY A 102 -0.30 6.06 7.60
N HIS A 103 -0.70 5.82 6.37
CA HIS A 103 -0.86 4.47 5.85
C HIS A 103 0.49 3.73 5.84
N ASP A 104 0.47 2.42 6.08
CA ASP A 104 1.67 1.60 6.25
C ASP A 104 2.58 1.60 5.01
N GLN A 105 1.99 1.57 3.81
CA GLN A 105 2.71 1.60 2.53
C GLN A 105 3.57 2.88 2.37
N PRO A 106 3.00 4.10 2.35
CA PRO A 106 3.79 5.33 2.21
C PRO A 106 4.72 5.59 3.40
N MET A 107 4.47 5.00 4.56
CA MET A 107 5.41 5.01 5.68
C MET A 107 6.61 4.08 5.44
N GLY A 108 6.36 2.90 4.87
CA GLY A 108 7.40 1.98 4.41
C GLY A 108 8.25 2.59 3.31
N GLU A 109 7.62 3.27 2.35
CA GLU A 109 8.29 3.99 1.26
C GLU A 109 9.22 5.09 1.82
N LEU A 110 8.73 5.91 2.77
CA LEU A 110 9.55 6.91 3.45
C LEU A 110 10.74 6.26 4.18
N GLY A 111 10.50 5.16 4.90
CA GLY A 111 11.56 4.40 5.58
C GLY A 111 12.59 3.77 4.64
N ALA A 112 12.19 3.48 3.39
CA ALA A 112 13.06 2.98 2.32
C ALA A 112 13.85 4.10 1.60
N GLY A 113 13.61 5.37 1.96
CA GLY A 113 14.26 6.53 1.37
C GLY A 113 13.63 7.01 0.05
N VAL A 114 12.37 6.63 -0.23
CA VAL A 114 11.59 7.19 -1.35
C VAL A 114 11.10 8.57 -0.93
N ILE A 115 11.88 9.60 -1.25
CA ILE A 115 11.64 10.96 -0.75
C ILE A 115 11.42 11.99 -1.85
N ASP A 116 11.67 11.62 -3.11
CA ASP A 116 11.51 12.49 -4.27
C ASP A 116 10.50 11.89 -5.27
N PRO A 117 9.77 12.72 -6.05
CA PRO A 117 8.97 12.23 -7.17
C PRO A 117 9.80 11.43 -8.16
N GLY A 118 9.22 10.38 -8.75
CA GLY A 118 9.91 9.49 -9.68
C GLY A 118 10.67 8.36 -9.00
N MET A 119 10.82 8.40 -7.67
CA MET A 119 11.26 7.24 -6.90
C MET A 119 10.09 6.29 -6.64
N ALA A 120 10.39 5.00 -6.56
CA ALA A 120 9.43 3.99 -6.14
C ALA A 120 10.05 2.95 -5.21
N MET A 121 9.30 2.52 -4.20
CA MET A 121 9.65 1.35 -3.42
C MET A 121 9.25 0.10 -4.19
N TYR A 122 10.14 -0.89 -4.25
CA TYR A 122 9.82 -2.23 -4.76
C TYR A 122 9.94 -3.27 -3.65
N ALA A 123 8.81 -3.60 -3.04
CA ALA A 123 8.75 -4.56 -1.96
C ALA A 123 8.65 -5.98 -2.51
N THR A 124 9.64 -6.80 -2.20
CA THR A 124 9.69 -8.22 -2.59
C THR A 124 9.42 -9.12 -1.38
N GLY A 125 8.25 -9.76 -1.37
CA GLY A 125 7.82 -10.59 -0.26
C GLY A 125 6.84 -11.68 -0.69
N THR A 126 5.90 -12.01 0.18
CA THR A 126 4.75 -12.91 -0.12
C THR A 126 4.01 -12.47 -1.38
N SER A 127 3.79 -11.17 -1.48
CA SER A 127 3.34 -10.44 -2.65
C SER A 127 4.46 -9.51 -3.09
N GLU A 128 4.43 -9.06 -4.35
CA GLU A 128 5.30 -7.98 -4.80
C GLU A 128 4.49 -6.69 -4.91
N CYS A 129 5.09 -5.57 -4.48
CA CYS A 129 4.45 -4.26 -4.58
C CYS A 129 5.42 -3.24 -5.17
N ILE A 130 4.92 -2.41 -6.08
CA ILE A 130 5.58 -1.22 -6.60
C ILE A 130 4.75 -0.02 -6.17
N ASN A 131 5.37 0.84 -5.36
CA ASN A 131 4.73 2.02 -4.82
C ASN A 131 5.55 3.25 -5.23
N PRO A 132 5.06 4.04 -6.20
CA PRO A 132 5.76 5.24 -6.65
C PRO A 132 5.33 6.47 -5.86
N ALA A 133 6.29 7.37 -5.60
CA ALA A 133 6.01 8.72 -5.16
C ALA A 133 5.92 9.66 -6.38
N PHE A 134 4.90 10.51 -6.42
CA PHE A 134 4.69 11.48 -7.49
C PHE A 134 4.06 12.78 -6.98
N GLN A 135 4.26 13.89 -7.71
CA GLN A 135 3.98 15.24 -7.20
C GLN A 135 2.49 15.66 -7.27
N GLU A 136 1.73 15.15 -8.25
CA GLU A 136 0.35 15.57 -8.50
C GLU A 136 -0.61 14.37 -8.45
N PRO A 137 -1.85 14.53 -7.98
CA PRO A 137 -2.79 13.43 -7.90
C PRO A 137 -3.19 12.96 -9.30
N VAL A 138 -2.73 11.76 -9.68
CA VAL A 138 -3.08 11.12 -10.96
C VAL A 138 -4.41 10.37 -10.84
N MET A 139 -5.40 10.75 -11.64
CA MET A 139 -6.70 10.05 -11.73
C MET A 139 -6.94 9.65 -13.18
N SER A 140 -6.53 8.45 -13.56
CA SER A 140 -6.66 7.96 -14.95
C SER A 140 -7.56 6.73 -15.04
N GLU A 141 -8.16 6.51 -16.22
CA GLU A 141 -8.93 5.29 -16.50
C GLU A 141 -8.06 4.03 -16.35
N ALA A 142 -6.78 4.09 -16.72
CA ALA A 142 -5.86 2.97 -16.58
C ALA A 142 -5.68 2.55 -15.12
N LEU A 143 -5.54 3.51 -14.19
CA LEU A 143 -5.52 3.19 -12.75
C LEU A 143 -6.86 2.60 -12.30
N MET A 144 -7.97 3.22 -12.68
CA MET A 144 -9.32 2.79 -12.30
C MET A 144 -9.62 1.35 -12.74
N TRP A 145 -9.38 1.02 -14.02
CA TRP A 145 -9.66 -0.30 -14.57
C TRP A 145 -8.77 -1.40 -14.00
N ASN A 146 -7.59 -1.03 -13.47
CA ASN A 146 -6.68 -1.95 -12.80
C ASN A 146 -6.79 -1.89 -11.27
N ASN A 147 -7.85 -1.27 -10.73
CA ASN A 147 -8.12 -1.16 -9.29
C ASN A 147 -6.95 -0.55 -8.49
N LEU A 148 -6.26 0.41 -9.11
CA LEU A 148 -5.19 1.20 -8.50
C LEU A 148 -5.77 2.55 -8.07
N CYS A 149 -5.58 2.93 -6.81
CA CYS A 149 -6.04 4.20 -6.28
C CYS A 149 -4.90 5.21 -6.17
N THR A 150 -5.24 6.49 -6.16
CA THR A 150 -4.30 7.57 -5.87
C THR A 150 -4.69 8.23 -4.56
N TYR A 151 -3.71 8.38 -3.68
CA TYR A 151 -3.91 8.96 -2.36
C TYR A 151 -2.63 9.63 -1.86
N ASP A 152 -2.76 10.45 -0.82
CA ASP A 152 -1.65 11.19 -0.23
C ASP A 152 -0.48 10.28 0.16
N TYR A 153 0.71 10.75 -0.17
CA TYR A 153 1.95 10.20 0.35
C TYR A 153 2.23 10.71 1.77
N THR A 154 3.26 10.16 2.43
CA THR A 154 3.66 10.61 3.77
C THR A 154 4.23 12.02 3.74
N ILE A 155 5.07 12.33 2.76
CA ILE A 155 5.63 13.68 2.59
C ILE A 155 4.55 14.56 1.96
N SER A 156 4.30 15.71 2.61
CA SER A 156 3.27 16.66 2.19
C SER A 156 3.50 17.14 0.75
N GLY A 157 2.42 17.21 -0.02
CA GLY A 157 2.45 17.62 -1.42
C GLY A 157 2.86 16.51 -2.40
N MET A 158 3.04 15.28 -1.93
CA MET A 158 3.22 14.11 -2.79
C MET A 158 2.05 13.14 -2.65
N TYR A 159 1.91 12.29 -3.66
CA TYR A 159 0.90 11.25 -3.79
C TYR A 159 1.56 9.92 -4.14
N THR A 160 0.83 8.84 -3.91
CA THR A 160 1.25 7.49 -4.25
C THR A 160 0.09 6.66 -4.76
N THR A 161 0.43 5.52 -5.34
CA THR A 161 -0.48 4.42 -5.64
C THR A 161 0.16 3.11 -5.18
N VAL A 162 -0.64 2.07 -4.99
CA VAL A 162 -0.12 0.75 -4.60
C VAL A 162 -0.39 -0.21 -5.74
N SER A 163 0.63 -0.45 -6.56
CA SER A 163 0.59 -1.52 -7.55
C SER A 163 1.12 -2.80 -6.93
N PHE A 164 0.47 -3.93 -7.16
CA PHE A 164 0.85 -5.19 -6.53
C PHE A 164 0.64 -6.39 -7.45
N SER A 165 1.37 -7.48 -7.16
CA SER A 165 1.11 -8.83 -7.63
C SER A 165 0.85 -9.73 -6.43
N LEU A 166 -0.30 -10.40 -6.44
CA LEU A 166 -0.65 -11.38 -5.42
C LEU A 166 0.16 -12.68 -5.53
N THR A 167 0.84 -12.90 -6.66
CA THR A 167 1.53 -14.16 -6.97
C THR A 167 3.01 -14.16 -6.66
N GLY A 168 3.63 -13.00 -6.36
CA GLY A 168 5.06 -12.79 -6.07
C GLY A 168 5.86 -13.96 -5.43
N GLY A 169 6.21 -13.87 -4.15
CA GLY A 169 6.96 -14.94 -3.49
C GLY A 169 6.12 -16.19 -3.19
N ASN A 170 4.79 -16.05 -3.19
CA ASN A 170 3.86 -17.15 -2.96
C ASN A 170 3.94 -18.24 -4.03
N ILE A 171 4.08 -17.88 -5.31
CA ILE A 171 4.14 -18.88 -6.38
C ILE A 171 5.40 -19.75 -6.29
N LEU A 172 6.50 -19.18 -5.78
CA LEU A 172 7.75 -19.91 -5.54
C LEU A 172 7.64 -20.84 -4.32
N ARG A 173 6.97 -20.39 -3.25
CA ARG A 173 6.66 -21.26 -2.11
C ARG A 173 5.72 -22.40 -2.51
N TRP A 174 4.67 -22.09 -3.24
CA TRP A 174 3.74 -23.08 -3.80
C TRP A 174 4.50 -24.12 -4.64
N PHE A 175 5.35 -23.69 -5.58
CA PHE A 175 6.12 -24.63 -6.40
C PHE A 175 7.06 -25.50 -5.56
N ARG A 176 7.69 -24.95 -4.51
CA ARG A 176 8.52 -25.74 -3.59
C ARG A 176 7.69 -26.77 -2.82
N ASP A 177 6.52 -26.39 -2.34
CA ASP A 177 5.72 -27.18 -1.40
C ASP A 177 4.85 -28.23 -2.11
N GLU A 178 4.39 -27.95 -3.32
CA GLU A 178 3.43 -28.77 -4.06
C GLU A 178 4.05 -29.69 -5.10
N TRP A 179 5.30 -29.44 -5.51
CA TRP A 179 5.93 -30.28 -6.53
C TRP A 179 6.23 -31.68 -5.98
N GLY A 180 5.34 -32.63 -6.31
CA GLY A 180 5.36 -34.01 -5.80
C GLY A 180 4.24 -34.35 -4.82
N ARG A 181 3.25 -33.47 -4.62
CA ARG A 181 2.05 -33.70 -3.80
C ARG A 181 0.78 -33.86 -4.66
N ILE A 182 -0.33 -34.26 -4.01
CA ILE A 182 -1.65 -34.44 -4.63
C ILE A 182 -2.20 -33.09 -5.12
N GLU A 183 -2.95 -33.10 -6.22
CA GLU A 183 -3.44 -31.90 -6.93
C GLU A 183 -4.10 -30.85 -6.00
N VAL A 184 -3.64 -29.62 -6.17
CA VAL A 184 -4.25 -28.39 -5.64
C VAL A 184 -4.65 -27.48 -6.81
N PRO A 185 -5.59 -26.52 -6.63
CA PRO A 185 -6.05 -25.65 -7.71
C PRO A 185 -4.90 -24.83 -8.32
N GLY A 186 -4.62 -25.04 -9.62
CA GLY A 186 -3.60 -24.33 -10.39
C GLY A 186 -3.55 -24.86 -11.83
N ALA A 187 -3.08 -24.05 -12.78
CA ALA A 187 -2.96 -24.46 -14.18
C ALA A 187 -1.65 -23.95 -14.80
N ILE A 188 -0.98 -24.82 -15.55
CA ILE A 188 0.18 -24.47 -16.39
C ILE A 188 -0.17 -24.88 -17.82
N PHE A 189 -0.20 -23.91 -18.73
CA PHE A 189 -0.54 -24.15 -20.14
C PHE A 189 0.73 -24.25 -21.00
N GLY A 190 0.65 -24.98 -22.12
CA GLY A 190 1.72 -25.02 -23.13
C GLY A 190 2.87 -26.00 -22.85
N LEU A 191 2.70 -26.93 -21.91
CA LEU A 191 3.69 -27.98 -21.67
C LEU A 191 3.82 -28.92 -22.87
N ARG A 192 5.06 -29.21 -23.26
CA ARG A 192 5.44 -30.27 -24.22
C ARG A 192 6.03 -31.46 -23.47
N LEU A 193 6.05 -32.65 -24.09
CA LEU A 193 6.70 -33.85 -23.53
C LEU A 193 8.18 -33.63 -23.16
N ALA A 194 8.86 -32.73 -23.86
CA ALA A 194 10.26 -32.38 -23.59
C ALA A 194 10.46 -31.33 -22.49
N THR A 195 9.38 -30.82 -21.87
CA THR A 195 9.47 -29.75 -20.87
C THR A 195 10.07 -30.29 -19.59
N LYS A 196 11.16 -29.66 -19.14
CA LYS A 196 11.89 -30.04 -17.93
C LYS A 196 11.49 -29.16 -16.75
N ARG A 197 11.80 -29.63 -15.53
CA ARG A 197 11.46 -28.94 -14.28
C ARG A 197 12.04 -27.52 -14.21
N GLU A 198 13.27 -27.34 -14.67
CA GLU A 198 13.93 -26.03 -14.72
C GLU A 198 13.21 -25.04 -15.64
N GLN A 199 12.55 -25.52 -16.70
CA GLN A 199 11.77 -24.67 -17.61
C GLN A 199 10.46 -24.24 -16.96
N VAL A 200 9.84 -25.10 -16.14
CA VAL A 200 8.66 -24.73 -15.36
C VAL A 200 9.01 -23.68 -14.31
N LEU A 201 10.07 -23.90 -13.53
CA LEU A 201 10.54 -22.91 -12.53
C LEU A 201 10.85 -21.56 -13.19
N ARG A 202 11.53 -21.59 -14.35
CA ARG A 202 11.81 -20.40 -15.14
C ARG A 202 10.51 -19.69 -15.58
N SER A 203 9.52 -20.43 -16.07
CA SER A 203 8.25 -19.85 -16.52
C SER A 203 7.48 -19.16 -15.39
N LEU A 204 7.56 -19.68 -14.16
CA LEU A 204 6.93 -19.06 -12.99
C LEU A 204 7.63 -17.74 -12.62
N LEU A 205 8.97 -17.73 -12.63
CA LEU A 205 9.76 -16.51 -12.40
C LEU A 205 9.51 -15.45 -13.49
N GLU A 206 9.48 -15.87 -14.76
CA GLU A 206 9.16 -14.99 -15.88
C GLU A 206 7.72 -14.46 -15.79
N GLY A 207 6.77 -15.28 -15.33
CA GLY A 207 5.38 -14.86 -15.10
C GLY A 207 5.27 -13.70 -14.10
N VAL A 208 5.95 -13.79 -12.95
CA VAL A 208 5.99 -12.70 -11.96
C VAL A 208 6.66 -11.45 -12.55
N ALA A 209 7.75 -11.61 -13.28
CA ALA A 209 8.43 -10.50 -13.95
C ALA A 209 7.54 -9.80 -15.00
N PHE A 210 6.74 -10.57 -15.76
CA PHE A 210 5.78 -10.00 -16.72
C PHE A 210 4.64 -9.27 -16.02
N GLU A 211 4.14 -9.78 -14.89
CA GLU A 211 3.12 -9.09 -14.09
C GLU A 211 3.65 -7.75 -13.55
N MET A 212 4.89 -7.71 -13.05
CA MET A 212 5.53 -6.45 -12.65
C MET A 212 5.76 -5.50 -13.82
N LYS A 213 6.12 -6.03 -14.99
CA LYS A 213 6.25 -5.22 -16.21
C LYS A 213 4.91 -4.59 -16.61
N LEU A 214 3.82 -5.36 -16.55
CA LEU A 214 2.48 -4.85 -16.83
C LEU A 214 2.10 -3.73 -15.85
N ASN A 215 2.40 -3.91 -14.57
CA ASN A 215 2.20 -2.87 -13.56
C ASN A 215 2.96 -1.58 -13.89
N LEU A 216 4.23 -1.67 -14.28
CA LEU A 216 5.01 -0.51 -14.73
C LEU A 216 4.42 0.14 -15.99
N GLU A 217 3.93 -0.65 -16.95
CA GLU A 217 3.29 -0.15 -18.16
C GLU A 217 1.97 0.58 -17.86
N ILE A 218 1.16 0.08 -16.93
CA ILE A 218 -0.06 0.74 -16.47
C ILE A 218 0.27 2.09 -15.83
N LEU A 219 1.26 2.13 -14.93
CA LEU A 219 1.71 3.37 -14.29
C LEU A 219 2.19 4.38 -15.33
N ALA A 220 2.99 3.96 -16.31
CA ALA A 220 3.47 4.82 -17.39
C ALA A 220 2.33 5.35 -18.27
N GLN A 221 1.33 4.53 -18.60
CA GLN A 221 0.12 4.96 -19.33
C GLN A 221 -0.68 6.01 -18.55
N SER A 222 -0.62 5.97 -17.22
CA SER A 222 -1.23 6.97 -16.34
C SER A 222 -0.41 8.25 -16.19
N GLY A 223 0.78 8.34 -16.80
CA GLY A 223 1.70 9.47 -16.63
C GLY A 223 2.55 9.39 -15.35
N ILE A 224 2.56 8.24 -14.66
CA ILE A 224 3.42 8.00 -13.51
C ILE A 224 4.72 7.37 -14.01
N HIS A 225 5.78 8.17 -14.03
CA HIS A 225 7.11 7.73 -14.43
C HIS A 225 7.95 7.37 -13.21
N ILE A 226 8.69 6.26 -13.29
CA ILE A 226 9.59 5.79 -12.24
C ILE A 226 11.01 5.83 -12.80
N ASP A 227 11.84 6.69 -12.22
CA ASP A 227 13.25 6.87 -12.56
C ASP A 227 14.14 5.98 -11.69
N GLU A 228 13.71 5.69 -10.46
CA GLU A 228 14.50 4.95 -9.49
C GLU A 228 13.67 3.95 -8.69
N LEU A 229 14.12 2.69 -8.63
CA LEU A 229 13.52 1.66 -7.78
C LEU A 229 14.37 1.41 -6.54
N ARG A 230 13.75 1.50 -5.36
CA ARG A 230 14.31 1.18 -4.05
C ARG A 230 13.80 -0.18 -3.59
N PRO A 231 14.54 -1.28 -3.83
CA PRO A 231 14.06 -2.59 -3.44
C PRO A 231 14.20 -2.81 -1.94
N ILE A 232 13.15 -3.38 -1.36
CA ILE A 232 13.12 -3.85 0.03
C ILE A 232 12.67 -5.31 0.10
N GLY A 233 12.93 -5.95 1.24
CA GLY A 233 12.59 -7.36 1.47
C GLY A 233 13.68 -8.35 1.03
N GLY A 234 13.49 -9.62 1.41
CA GLY A 234 14.51 -10.66 1.30
C GLY A 234 14.82 -11.10 -0.14
N GLY A 235 13.92 -10.84 -1.10
CA GLY A 235 14.14 -11.16 -2.52
C GLY A 235 15.01 -10.11 -3.24
N GLY A 236 14.78 -8.83 -2.96
CA GLY A 236 15.41 -7.69 -3.62
C GLY A 236 16.90 -7.55 -3.33
N GLN A 237 17.33 -7.88 -2.11
CA GLN A 237 18.76 -7.84 -1.75
C GLN A 237 19.61 -8.84 -2.54
N ARG A 238 19.03 -9.98 -2.98
CA ARG A 238 19.77 -10.99 -3.77
C ARG A 238 19.72 -10.72 -5.28
N ALA A 239 18.66 -10.09 -5.78
CA ALA A 239 18.51 -9.79 -7.20
C ALA A 239 19.47 -8.67 -7.68
N LEU A 240 19.70 -7.63 -6.88
CA LEU A 240 20.59 -6.52 -7.24
C LEU A 240 22.08 -6.88 -7.20
N LEU A 241 22.51 -7.75 -6.27
CA LEU A 241 23.90 -8.22 -6.21
C LEU A 241 24.31 -9.03 -7.46
N GLY A 242 23.33 -9.58 -8.19
CA GLY A 242 23.57 -10.29 -9.45
C GLY A 242 23.69 -9.38 -10.68
N TYR A 243 23.08 -8.19 -10.66
CA TYR A 243 23.04 -7.28 -11.81
C TYR A 243 24.15 -6.20 -11.78
N SER A 244 24.69 -5.83 -10.62
CA SER A 244 25.74 -4.80 -10.53
C SER A 244 27.14 -5.27 -10.98
N SER A 245 27.30 -6.51 -11.47
CA SER A 245 28.60 -7.09 -11.83
C SER A 245 28.79 -7.45 -13.31
N ARG A 246 27.87 -7.04 -14.22
CA ARG A 246 28.08 -7.21 -15.67
C ARG A 246 27.99 -5.88 -16.42
N PRO A 247 29.10 -5.33 -16.94
CA PRO A 247 29.03 -4.23 -17.87
C PRO A 247 28.32 -4.69 -19.15
N MET A 248 27.39 -3.86 -19.66
CA MET A 248 26.83 -4.02 -20.99
C MET A 248 27.96 -3.86 -22.01
N SER A 249 28.47 -4.96 -22.55
CA SER A 249 29.34 -4.92 -23.72
C SER A 249 28.49 -4.56 -24.92
N SER A 250 28.70 -3.36 -25.44
CA SER A 250 28.22 -2.92 -26.74
C SER A 250 28.76 -3.84 -27.83
N THR A 251 27.89 -4.50 -28.56
CA THR A 251 28.20 -5.04 -29.88
C THR A 251 27.23 -4.42 -30.87
N SER A 252 27.77 -3.61 -31.77
CA SER A 252 27.16 -3.18 -33.02
C SER A 252 28.19 -3.41 -34.12
N PRO A 253 27.73 -3.52 -35.37
CA PRO A 253 27.02 -4.65 -35.95
C PRO A 253 27.96 -5.77 -36.46
#